data_AF-A0A9E3MFY1-F1
#
_entry.id   AF-A0A9E3MFY1-F1
#
_cell.length_a   1.000
_cell.length_b   1.000
_cell.length_c   1.000
_cell.angle_alpha   90.00
_cell.angle_beta   90.00
_cell.angle_gamma   90.00
#
_symmetry.space_group_name_H-M   'P 1'
#
loop_
_entity.id
_entity.type
_entity.pdbx_description
1 polymer ?
#
loop_
_entity_poly.entity_id
_entity_poly.type
_entity_poly.pdbx_seq_one_letter_code
_entity_poly.pdbx_strand_id
1 'polypeptide(L)'
;MLARLASFVVLSLTASCAQAAGVDVLLTDAAGKPLADAVVMLEPVGARLPVKPMQGAQIVQHHLQFDPPVTVVTTGTAVMFPNQDTVKHHVYSYSAAR
;
A
#
# COMPACT_ATOMS: atom_id res chain seq x y z
N MET A 1 20.76 16.56 42.69
CA MET A 1 21.13 16.68 41.26
C MET A 1 21.73 15.38 40.73
N LEU A 2 22.74 14.80 41.38
CA LEU A 2 23.36 13.51 41.01
C LEU A 2 22.39 12.31 40.94
N ALA A 3 21.48 12.15 41.90
CA ALA A 3 20.49 11.07 41.87
C ALA A 3 19.52 11.15 40.67
N ARG A 4 19.21 12.37 40.20
CA ARG A 4 18.36 12.59 39.02
C ARG A 4 19.09 12.23 37.72
N LEU A 5 20.39 12.51 37.64
CA LEU A 5 21.25 12.07 36.52
C LEU A 5 21.39 10.55 36.49
N ALA A 6 21.60 9.91 37.64
CA ALA A 6 21.70 8.45 37.73
C ALA A 6 20.40 7.74 37.28
N SER A 7 19.23 8.24 37.69
CA SER A 7 17.94 7.70 37.23
C SER A 7 17.70 7.90 35.73
N PHE A 8 18.18 9.00 35.14
CA PHE A 8 18.02 9.25 33.71
C PHE A 8 18.89 8.31 32.86
N VAL A 9 20.12 8.03 33.32
CA VAL A 9 21.04 7.09 32.67
C VAL A 9 20.49 5.65 32.71
N VAL A 10 19.96 5.21 33.86
CA VAL A 10 19.38 3.86 33.98
C VAL A 10 18.15 3.68 33.09
N LEU A 11 17.29 4.70 32.96
CA LEU A 11 16.09 4.64 32.10
C LEU A 11 16.44 4.57 30.60
N SER A 12 17.59 5.12 30.22
CA SER A 12 18.09 5.11 28.83
C SER A 12 18.62 3.72 28.42
N LEU A 13 19.17 2.97 29.39
CA LEU A 13 19.73 1.63 29.19
C LEU A 13 18.67 0.52 29.09
N THR A 14 17.44 0.78 29.53
CA THR A 14 16.31 -0.17 29.42
C THR A 14 15.43 0.08 28.19
N ALA A 15 15.79 1.02 27.31
CA ALA A 15 15.07 1.24 26.06
C ALA A 15 15.23 0.01 25.16
N SER A 16 14.25 -0.89 25.18
CA SER A 16 14.19 -2.04 24.30
C SER A 16 14.26 -1.56 22.86
N CYS A 17 15.31 -1.97 22.12
CA CYS A 17 15.38 -1.75 20.69
C CYS A 17 14.13 -2.37 20.06
N ALA A 18 13.28 -1.56 19.45
CA ALA A 18 12.19 -2.05 18.64
C ALA A 18 12.80 -2.85 17.48
N GLN A 19 12.69 -4.17 17.52
CA GLN A 19 13.12 -5.03 16.41
C GLN A 19 11.98 -5.12 15.41
N ALA A 20 12.14 -4.48 14.26
CA ALA A 20 11.27 -4.69 13.12
C ALA A 20 11.70 -5.98 12.41
N ALA A 21 10.81 -6.96 12.30
CA ALA A 21 11.03 -8.12 11.44
C ALA A 21 10.67 -7.76 9.99
N GLY A 22 11.49 -8.21 9.04
CA GLY A 22 11.17 -8.14 7.61
C GLY A 22 10.11 -9.19 7.25
N VAL A 23 9.35 -8.92 6.18
CA VAL A 23 8.41 -9.87 5.59
C VAL A 23 8.78 -10.03 4.12
N ASP A 24 9.20 -11.22 3.73
CA ASP A 24 9.47 -11.60 2.34
C ASP A 24 8.32 -12.47 1.82
N VAL A 25 7.75 -12.09 0.68
CA VAL A 25 6.62 -12.80 0.06
C VAL A 25 6.97 -13.16 -1.38
N LEU A 26 7.00 -14.46 -1.68
CA LEU A 26 7.18 -14.99 -3.04
C LEU A 26 5.85 -15.61 -3.49
N LEU A 27 5.32 -15.12 -4.61
CA LEU A 27 4.07 -15.61 -5.20
C LEU A 27 4.38 -16.38 -6.48
N THR A 28 3.98 -17.65 -6.53
CA THR A 28 4.16 -18.51 -7.69
C THR A 28 2.89 -19.25 -8.08
N ASP A 29 2.77 -19.61 -9.34
CA ASP A 29 1.74 -20.54 -9.82
C ASP A 29 2.03 -22.00 -9.42
N ALA A 30 1.16 -22.93 -9.83
CA ALA A 30 1.30 -24.36 -9.54
C ALA A 30 2.54 -25.01 -10.22
N ALA A 31 3.14 -24.34 -11.21
CA ALA A 31 4.36 -24.77 -11.88
C ALA A 31 5.63 -24.10 -11.31
N GLY A 32 5.50 -23.28 -10.26
CA GLY A 32 6.60 -22.57 -9.62
C GLY A 32 7.05 -21.29 -10.33
N LYS A 33 6.29 -20.78 -11.32
CA LYS A 33 6.62 -19.52 -12.01
C LYS A 33 6.08 -18.31 -11.25
N PRO A 34 6.74 -17.13 -11.30
CA PRO A 34 6.23 -15.91 -10.67
C PRO A 34 4.80 -15.59 -11.12
N LEU A 35 3.93 -15.32 -10.16
CA LEU A 35 2.54 -14.96 -10.42
C LEU A 35 2.45 -13.46 -10.79
N ALA A 36 2.08 -13.17 -12.03
CA ALA A 36 1.87 -11.81 -12.51
C ALA A 36 0.62 -11.17 -11.87
N ASP A 37 0.62 -9.83 -11.79
CA ASP A 37 -0.51 -8.99 -11.35
C ASP A 37 -1.09 -9.31 -9.96
N ALA A 38 -0.36 -10.07 -9.15
CA ALA A 38 -0.77 -10.40 -7.79
C ALA A 38 -0.48 -9.24 -6.83
N VAL A 39 -1.44 -8.96 -5.95
CA VAL A 39 -1.35 -7.91 -4.95
C VAL A 39 -1.22 -8.53 -3.56
N VAL A 40 -0.20 -8.11 -2.83
CA VAL A 40 -0.02 -8.43 -1.41
C VAL A 40 -0.32 -7.19 -0.58
N MET A 41 -1.23 -7.33 0.37
CA MET A 41 -1.54 -6.28 1.34
C MET A 41 -1.21 -6.78 2.74
N LEU A 42 -0.45 -5.98 3.49
CA LEU A 42 -0.19 -6.21 4.90
C LEU A 42 -1.19 -5.41 5.72
N GLU A 43 -2.01 -6.09 6.51
CA GLU A 43 -2.95 -5.46 7.42
C GLU A 43 -2.34 -5.35 8.83
N PRO A 44 -2.36 -4.16 9.47
CA PRO A 44 -1.83 -4.01 10.81
C PRO A 44 -2.67 -4.78 11.81
N VAL A 45 -2.01 -5.53 12.70
CA VAL A 45 -2.66 -6.17 13.84
C VAL A 45 -3.00 -5.09 14.87
N GLY A 46 -4.27 -4.68 14.92
CA GLY A 46 -4.77 -3.68 15.86
C GLY A 46 -5.26 -2.41 15.18
N ALA A 47 -4.71 -1.25 15.56
CA ALA A 47 -5.18 0.03 15.06
C ALA A 47 -4.80 0.23 13.58
N ARG A 48 -5.73 0.81 12.80
CA ARG A 48 -5.43 1.27 11.44
C ARG A 48 -4.31 2.30 11.50
N LEU A 49 -3.24 2.04 10.75
CA LEU A 49 -2.17 3.00 10.59
C LEU A 49 -2.64 4.15 9.67
N PRO A 50 -2.28 5.41 10.00
CA PRO A 50 -2.56 6.52 9.11
C PRO A 50 -1.77 6.34 7.80
N VAL A 51 -2.48 6.26 6.68
CA VAL A 51 -1.89 6.23 5.35
C VAL A 51 -2.06 7.59 4.69
N LYS A 52 -1.00 8.07 4.02
CA LYS A 52 -1.05 9.31 3.24
C LYS A 52 -1.46 8.98 1.79
N PRO A 53 -2.24 9.86 1.12
CA PRO A 53 -2.46 9.75 -0.31
C PRO A 53 -1.15 9.71 -1.10
N MET A 54 -1.11 8.91 -2.16
CA MET A 54 0.00 8.86 -3.11
C MET A 54 -0.06 10.05 -4.09
N GLN A 55 1.00 10.24 -4.89
CA GLN A 55 1.05 11.26 -5.96
C GLN A 55 0.16 10.88 -7.16
N GLY A 56 -1.13 10.63 -6.93
CA GLY A 56 -2.08 10.24 -7.97
C GLY A 56 -1.74 8.92 -8.70
N ALA A 57 -2.67 8.43 -9.50
CA ALA A 57 -2.45 7.31 -10.41
C ALA A 57 -3.21 7.53 -11.71
N GLN A 58 -2.74 6.91 -12.79
CA GLN A 58 -3.39 6.94 -14.09
C GLN A 58 -3.61 5.51 -14.59
N ILE A 59 -4.82 5.25 -15.07
CA ILE A 59 -5.22 3.99 -15.70
C ILE A 59 -5.77 4.34 -17.08
N VAL A 60 -4.93 4.18 -18.10
CA VAL A 60 -5.26 4.53 -19.48
C VAL A 60 -6.28 3.56 -20.03
N GLN A 61 -7.21 4.05 -20.84
CA GLN A 61 -8.14 3.20 -21.59
C GLN A 61 -7.69 3.19 -23.04
N HIS A 62 -7.14 2.06 -23.50
CA HIS A 62 -6.65 1.89 -24.86
C HIS A 62 -6.83 0.43 -25.32
N HIS A 63 -6.93 0.19 -26.61
CA HIS A 63 -7.14 -1.16 -27.15
C HIS A 63 -8.30 -1.91 -26.47
N LEU A 64 -9.35 -1.17 -26.12
CA LEU A 64 -10.53 -1.68 -25.41
C LEU A 64 -10.23 -2.26 -24.02
N GLN A 65 -9.14 -1.83 -23.38
CA GLN A 65 -8.65 -2.33 -22.09
C GLN A 65 -8.23 -1.19 -21.17
N PHE A 66 -8.11 -1.50 -19.88
CA PHE A 66 -7.50 -0.63 -18.88
C PHE A 66 -6.03 -1.01 -18.70
N ASP A 67 -5.13 -0.02 -18.76
CA ASP A 67 -3.69 -0.19 -18.59
C ASP A 67 -3.13 0.79 -17.55
N PRO A 68 -2.57 0.30 -16.42
CA PRO A 68 -2.42 -1.12 -16.07
C PRO A 68 -3.74 -1.78 -15.64
N PRO A 69 -3.88 -3.12 -15.76
CA PRO A 69 -5.08 -3.85 -15.37
C PRO A 69 -5.31 -3.89 -13.86
N VAL A 70 -4.24 -3.71 -13.07
CA VAL A 70 -4.27 -3.66 -11.60
C VAL A 70 -3.47 -2.44 -11.13
N THR A 71 -4.09 -1.61 -10.30
CA THR A 71 -3.44 -0.45 -9.67
C THR A 71 -3.75 -0.46 -8.17
N VAL A 72 -2.70 -0.40 -7.34
CA VAL A 72 -2.84 -0.29 -5.88
C VAL A 72 -2.60 1.17 -5.48
N VAL A 73 -3.56 1.76 -4.77
CA VAL A 73 -3.46 3.14 -4.27
C VAL A 73 -3.90 3.23 -2.81
N THR A 74 -3.36 4.21 -2.07
CA THR A 74 -3.84 4.52 -0.72
C THR A 74 -5.13 5.35 -0.77
N THR A 75 -5.94 5.27 0.28
CA THR A 75 -7.18 6.05 0.40
C THR A 75 -6.92 7.55 0.24
N GLY A 76 -7.78 8.22 -0.54
CA GLY A 76 -7.66 9.64 -0.86
C GLY A 76 -6.76 9.95 -2.06
N THR A 77 -6.09 8.95 -2.64
CA THR A 77 -5.34 9.12 -3.90
C THR A 77 -6.30 9.34 -5.06
N ALA A 78 -6.06 10.37 -5.87
CA ALA A 78 -6.80 10.61 -7.10
C ALA A 78 -6.39 9.61 -8.19
N VAL A 79 -7.37 9.04 -8.90
CA VAL A 79 -7.12 8.13 -10.03
C VAL A 79 -7.74 8.72 -11.29
N MET A 80 -6.93 8.86 -12.34
CA MET A 80 -7.36 9.37 -13.64
C MET A 80 -7.56 8.23 -14.63
N PHE A 81 -8.64 8.29 -15.40
CA PHE A 81 -8.97 7.32 -16.45
C PHE A 81 -9.02 8.00 -17.82
N PRO A 82 -7.88 8.39 -18.41
CA PRO A 82 -7.88 9.01 -19.73
C PRO A 82 -8.24 7.98 -20.80
N ASN A 83 -9.21 8.34 -21.63
CA ASN A 83 -9.62 7.55 -22.76
C ASN A 83 -8.78 7.89 -24.00
N GLN A 84 -8.02 6.91 -24.51
CA GLN A 84 -7.23 7.00 -25.74
C GLN A 84 -7.83 6.17 -26.89
N ASP A 85 -8.98 5.53 -26.68
CA ASP A 85 -9.74 4.87 -27.73
C ASP A 85 -10.71 5.84 -28.41
N THR A 86 -11.19 5.45 -29.59
CA THR A 86 -12.25 6.17 -30.32
C THR A 86 -13.64 5.86 -29.79
N VAL A 87 -13.79 4.78 -29.01
CA VAL A 87 -15.05 4.40 -28.36
C VAL A 87 -15.12 4.98 -26.96
N LYS A 88 -16.34 5.13 -26.44
CA LYS A 88 -16.56 5.59 -25.05
C LYS A 88 -16.41 4.42 -24.10
N HIS A 89 -15.76 4.67 -22.98
CA HIS A 89 -15.66 3.76 -21.85
C HIS A 89 -16.41 4.32 -20.64
N HIS A 90 -16.87 3.45 -19.75
CA HIS A 90 -17.41 3.84 -18.45
C HIS A 90 -16.59 3.19 -17.33
N VAL A 91 -16.44 3.91 -16.23
CA VAL A 91 -15.87 3.39 -14.99
C VAL A 91 -17.02 3.24 -14.00
N TYR A 92 -17.14 2.08 -13.38
CA TYR A 92 -18.21 1.75 -12.45
C TYR A 92 -17.64 1.17 -11.16
N SER A 93 -18.30 1.43 -10.03
CA SER A 93 -17.94 0.90 -8.73
C SER A 93 -19.18 0.34 -8.03
N TYR A 94 -19.04 -0.84 -7.40
CA TYR A 94 -20.04 -1.41 -6.50
C TYR A 94 -19.97 -0.81 -5.09
N SER A 95 -19.01 0.07 -4.83
CA SER A 95 -18.87 0.76 -3.55
C SER A 95 -20.03 1.73 -3.37
N ALA A 96 -20.52 1.88 -2.13
CA ALA A 96 -21.45 2.95 -1.81
C ALA A 96 -20.84 4.30 -2.19
N ALA A 97 -21.64 5.17 -2.81
CA ALA A 97 -21.28 6.57 -2.96
C ALA A 97 -21.12 7.17 -1.56
N ARG A 98 -19.96 7.77 -1.31
CA ARG A 98 -19.65 8.49 -0.07
C ARG A 98 -19.79 9.98 -0.28
#